data_AF-A0A0A9XD33-F1
#
_entry.id   AF-A0A0A9XD33-F1
#
_cell.length_a   1.000
_cell.length_b   1.000
_cell.length_c   1.000
_cell.angle_alpha   90.00
_cell.angle_beta   90.00
_cell.angle_gamma   90.00
#
_symmetry.space_group_name_H-M   'P 1'
#
loop_
_entity.id
_entity.type
_entity.pdbx_description
1 polymer ?
#
loop_
_entity_poly.entity_id
_entity_poly.type
_entity_poly.pdbx_seq_one_letter_code
_entity_poly.pdbx_strand_id
1 'polypeptide(L)'
;MTIADIARRAACELPYNGVKDRLVVFTQGNLPTVYATRSGVYGEVTVSLIPPEKIVDTNASGDSFVGGFLAAFAFGRDVARCCEAGNYAAGEVIQHDGCTFPPVPKINL
;
A
#
# COMPACT_ATOMS: atom_id res chain seq x y z
N MET A 1 -8.34 19.99 3.87
CA MET A 1 -7.10 19.24 4.14
C MET A 1 -7.32 17.85 3.59
N THR A 2 -6.52 17.47 2.58
CA THR A 2 -6.61 16.17 1.89
C THR A 2 -5.85 15.08 2.67
N ILE A 3 -6.04 13.80 2.34
CA ILE A 3 -5.23 12.72 2.93
C ILE A 3 -3.75 12.83 2.53
N ALA A 4 -3.47 13.32 1.31
CA ALA A 4 -2.12 13.68 0.89
C ALA A 4 -1.48 14.76 1.77
N ASP A 5 -2.23 15.80 2.14
CA ASP A 5 -1.75 16.82 3.09
C ASP A 5 -1.45 16.19 4.46
N ILE A 6 -2.32 15.30 4.96
CA ILE A 6 -2.11 14.62 6.24
C ILE A 6 -0.86 13.73 6.18
N ALA A 7 -0.64 12.98 5.09
CA ALA A 7 0.55 12.12 4.94
C ALA A 7 1.84 12.94 4.95
N ARG A 8 1.86 14.08 4.25
CA ARG A 8 3.00 15.01 4.25
C ARG A 8 3.29 15.57 5.63
N ARG A 9 2.25 16.02 6.34
CA ARG A 9 2.38 16.52 7.71
C ARG A 9 2.84 15.42 8.66
N ALA A 10 2.32 14.20 8.54
CA ALA A 10 2.76 13.06 9.33
C ALA A 10 4.24 12.72 9.08
N ALA A 11 4.71 12.80 7.83
CA ALA A 11 6.10 12.58 7.49
C ALA A 11 7.04 13.65 8.12
N CYS A 12 6.61 14.92 8.13
CA CYS A 12 7.47 16.04 8.54
C CYS A 12 7.32 16.50 10.00
N GLU A 13 6.12 16.47 10.56
CA GLU A 13 5.77 17.13 11.83
C GLU A 13 5.77 16.17 13.03
N LEU A 14 5.52 14.86 12.82
CA LEU A 14 5.49 13.91 13.93
C LEU A 14 6.89 13.63 14.49
N PRO A 15 7.06 13.40 15.80
CA PRO A 15 8.37 13.11 16.39
C PRO A 15 9.08 11.95 15.70
N TYR A 16 10.30 12.16 15.23
CA TYR A 16 11.16 11.15 14.60
C TYR A 16 12.59 11.30 15.09
N ASN A 17 13.20 10.21 15.52
CA ASN A 17 14.62 10.16 15.88
C ASN A 17 15.45 9.23 14.96
N GLY A 18 14.85 8.75 13.86
CA GLY A 18 15.55 7.90 12.90
C GLY A 18 16.43 8.69 11.93
N VAL A 19 17.41 8.00 11.37
CA VAL A 19 18.39 8.56 10.43
C VAL A 19 18.00 8.40 8.96
N LYS A 20 17.03 7.53 8.66
CA LYS A 20 16.53 7.31 7.29
C LYS A 20 15.50 8.36 6.91
N ASP A 21 15.26 8.54 5.62
CA ASP A 21 14.12 9.32 5.19
C ASP A 21 12.83 8.64 5.63
N ARG A 22 12.01 9.33 6.42
CA ARG A 22 10.77 8.77 6.92
C ARG A 22 9.80 8.67 5.76
N LEU A 23 9.25 7.47 5.55
CA LEU A 23 8.13 7.21 4.66
C LEU A 23 6.85 6.98 5.47
N VAL A 24 5.75 7.61 5.05
CA VAL A 24 4.38 7.40 5.53
C VAL A 24 3.55 6.89 4.36
N VAL A 25 2.76 5.84 4.58
CA VAL A 25 1.84 5.27 3.59
C VAL A 25 0.48 5.08 4.25
N PHE A 26 -0.58 5.57 3.61
CA PHE A 26 -1.97 5.41 4.04
C PHE A 26 -2.77 4.69 2.97
N THR A 27 -3.29 3.50 3.30
CA THR A 27 -4.30 2.79 2.52
C THR A 27 -5.69 3.37 2.82
N GLN A 28 -6.58 3.36 1.84
CA GLN A 28 -7.92 3.97 1.96
C GLN A 28 -9.03 3.06 1.38
N GLY A 29 -8.92 1.75 1.58
CA GLY A 29 -9.84 0.79 0.98
C GLY A 29 -9.76 0.81 -0.54
N ASN A 30 -10.84 1.18 -1.21
CA ASN A 30 -10.90 1.29 -2.68
C ASN A 30 -10.45 2.66 -3.23
N LEU A 31 -10.15 3.63 -2.35
CA LEU A 31 -9.59 4.92 -2.75
C LEU A 31 -8.07 4.82 -2.93
N PRO A 32 -7.42 5.77 -3.64
CA PRO A 32 -5.99 5.72 -3.87
C PRO A 32 -5.16 5.60 -2.59
N THR A 33 -4.14 4.75 -2.62
CA THR A 33 -3.13 4.67 -1.56
C THR A 33 -2.23 5.89 -1.62
N VAL A 34 -2.08 6.60 -0.50
CA VAL A 34 -1.30 7.85 -0.41
C VAL A 34 0.04 7.55 0.22
N TYR A 35 1.12 8.13 -0.31
CA TYR A 35 2.44 8.06 0.31
C TYR A 35 3.13 9.42 0.38
N ALA A 36 3.96 9.63 1.39
CA ALA A 36 4.78 10.83 1.54
C ALA A 36 6.05 10.53 2.32
N THR A 37 7.13 11.22 1.96
CA THR A 37 8.43 11.16 2.62
C THR A 37 8.79 12.50 3.27
N ARG A 38 9.71 12.47 4.24
CA ARG A 38 10.23 13.71 4.85
C ARG A 38 11.06 14.53 3.87
N SER A 39 11.75 13.90 2.92
CA SER A 39 12.51 14.59 1.86
C SER A 39 11.64 15.30 0.81
N GLY A 40 10.32 15.06 0.80
CA GLY A 40 9.36 15.74 -0.07
C GLY A 40 8.90 14.93 -1.28
N VAL A 41 9.24 13.65 -1.38
CA VAL A 41 8.61 12.71 -2.34
C VAL A 41 7.24 12.33 -1.82
N TYR A 42 6.18 12.53 -2.59
CA TYR A 42 4.80 12.14 -2.24
C TYR A 42 3.98 11.83 -3.49
N GLY A 43 2.90 11.08 -3.32
CA GLY A 43 2.00 10.74 -4.42
C GLY A 43 0.83 9.87 -3.99
N GLU A 44 0.01 9.50 -4.98
CA GLU A 44 -1.14 8.63 -4.82
C GLU A 44 -1.07 7.51 -5.86
N VAL A 45 -1.45 6.30 -5.46
CA VAL A 45 -1.49 5.12 -6.32
C VAL A 45 -2.90 4.58 -6.33
N THR A 46 -3.52 4.55 -7.51
CA THR A 46 -4.88 4.06 -7.67
C THR A 46 -4.99 2.59 -7.29
N VAL A 47 -6.12 2.24 -6.67
CA VAL A 47 -6.47 0.85 -6.38
C VAL A 47 -7.33 0.33 -7.52
N SER A 48 -7.01 -0.87 -8.04
CA SER A 48 -7.86 -1.51 -9.03
C SER A 48 -9.19 -1.89 -8.40
N LEU A 49 -10.30 -1.40 -8.96
CA LEU A 49 -11.62 -1.70 -8.42
C LEU A 49 -11.97 -3.17 -8.62
N ILE A 50 -12.36 -3.82 -7.54
CA ILE A 50 -12.86 -5.19 -7.54
C ILE A 50 -14.39 -5.12 -7.43
N PRO A 51 -15.14 -5.78 -8.33
CA PRO A 51 -16.60 -5.85 -8.24
C PRO A 51 -17.04 -6.40 -6.87
N PRO A 52 -18.04 -5.81 -6.20
CA PRO A 52 -18.47 -6.23 -4.87
C PRO A 52 -18.79 -7.73 -4.76
N GLU A 53 -19.33 -8.33 -5.82
CA GLU A 53 -19.65 -9.76 -5.88
C GLU A 53 -18.43 -10.69 -5.88
N LYS A 54 -17.23 -10.15 -6.12
CA LYS A 54 -15.96 -10.89 -6.01
C LYS A 54 -15.29 -10.73 -4.65
N ILE A 55 -15.75 -9.80 -3.82
CA ILE A 55 -15.19 -9.59 -2.48
C ILE A 55 -15.82 -10.63 -1.55
N VAL A 56 -14.99 -11.54 -1.06
CA VAL A 56 -15.40 -12.68 -0.22
C VAL A 56 -15.16 -12.35 1.25
N ASP A 57 -13.95 -11.92 1.59
CA ASP A 57 -13.53 -11.60 2.96
C ASP A 57 -12.60 -10.38 2.92
N THR A 58 -12.82 -9.37 3.76
CA THR A 58 -11.92 -8.19 3.81
C THR A 58 -10.80 -8.34 4.82
N ASN A 59 -10.81 -9.43 5.59
CA ASN A 59 -9.77 -9.76 6.53
C ASN A 59 -8.40 -9.88 5.84
N ALA A 60 -7.34 -9.57 6.58
CA ALA A 60 -5.95 -9.59 6.11
C ALA A 60 -5.62 -8.66 4.92
N SER A 61 -6.54 -7.81 4.45
CA SER A 61 -6.26 -6.86 3.34
C SER A 61 -5.07 -5.94 3.66
N GLY A 62 -5.01 -5.39 4.88
CA GLY A 62 -3.90 -4.53 5.33
C GLY A 62 -2.57 -5.28 5.46
N ASP A 63 -2.58 -6.47 6.05
CA ASP A 63 -1.36 -7.29 6.19
C ASP A 63 -0.83 -7.72 4.82
N SER A 64 -1.73 -8.08 3.90
CA SER A 64 -1.40 -8.44 2.51
C SER A 64 -0.84 -7.25 1.75
N PHE A 65 -1.39 -6.04 1.95
CA PHE A 65 -0.80 -4.81 1.42
C PHE A 65 0.65 -4.65 1.89
N VAL A 66 0.90 -4.78 3.19
CA VAL A 66 2.26 -4.66 3.76
C VAL A 66 3.18 -5.73 3.18
N GLY A 67 2.72 -6.98 3.04
CA GLY A 67 3.48 -8.06 2.43
C GLY A 67 3.89 -7.77 0.98
N GLY A 68 2.94 -7.36 0.14
CA GLY A 68 3.20 -6.97 -1.24
C GLY A 68 4.14 -5.76 -1.36
N PHE A 69 3.94 -4.76 -0.49
CA PHE A 69 4.80 -3.59 -0.40
C PHE A 69 6.25 -3.98 -0.06
N LEU A 70 6.45 -4.79 0.98
CA LEU A 70 7.77 -5.23 1.41
C LEU A 70 8.47 -6.11 0.36
N ALA A 71 7.73 -6.93 -0.38
CA ALA A 71 8.28 -7.73 -1.46
C ALA A 71 8.87 -6.84 -2.56
N ALA A 72 8.11 -5.86 -3.09
CA ALA A 72 8.62 -4.89 -4.06
C ALA A 72 9.79 -4.06 -3.49
N PHE A 73 9.70 -3.64 -2.23
CA PHE A 73 10.76 -2.87 -1.58
C PHE A 73 12.07 -3.65 -1.48
N ALA A 74 12.00 -4.96 -1.20
CA ALA A 74 13.17 -5.85 -1.17
C ALA A 74 13.85 -5.98 -2.55
N PHE A 75 13.11 -5.81 -3.65
CA PHE A 75 13.65 -5.73 -5.01
C PHE A 75 14.16 -4.33 -5.40
N GLY A 76 14.21 -3.38 -4.45
CA GLY A 76 14.70 -2.03 -4.69
C GLY A 76 13.77 -1.20 -5.57
N ARG A 77 12.47 -1.51 -5.60
CA ARG A 77 11.48 -0.72 -6.32
C ARG A 77 11.19 0.61 -5.62
N ASP A 78 10.74 1.58 -6.40
CA ASP A 78 10.31 2.87 -5.84
C ASP A 78 9.01 2.73 -5.04
N VAL A 79 8.69 3.78 -4.26
CA VAL A 79 7.55 3.76 -3.34
C VAL A 79 6.22 3.57 -4.07
N ALA A 80 6.05 4.17 -5.25
CA ALA A 80 4.82 4.03 -6.02
C ALA A 80 4.64 2.56 -6.44
N ARG A 81 5.68 1.92 -6.95
CA ARG A 81 5.66 0.51 -7.31
C ARG A 81 5.46 -0.41 -6.12
N CYS A 82 6.00 -0.06 -4.95
CA CYS A 82 5.72 -0.79 -3.70
C CYS A 82 4.24 -0.68 -3.31
N CYS A 83 3.63 0.50 -3.42
CA CYS A 83 2.19 0.67 -3.21
C CYS A 83 1.35 -0.10 -4.23
N GLU A 84 1.76 -0.16 -5.50
CA GLU A 84 1.08 -0.99 -6.52
C GLU A 84 1.12 -2.48 -6.16
N ALA A 85 2.27 -2.98 -5.71
CA ALA A 85 2.40 -4.37 -5.28
C ALA A 85 1.58 -4.68 -4.01
N GLY A 86 1.54 -3.75 -3.06
CA GLY A 86 0.66 -3.85 -1.89
C GLY A 86 -0.82 -3.84 -2.29
N ASN A 87 -1.24 -2.91 -3.15
CA ASN A 87 -2.62 -2.84 -3.65
C ASN A 87 -3.01 -4.13 -4.39
N TYR A 88 -2.09 -4.70 -5.18
CA TYR A 88 -2.30 -5.99 -5.84
C TYR A 88 -2.55 -7.11 -4.82
N ALA A 89 -1.64 -7.30 -3.86
CA ALA A 89 -1.77 -8.36 -2.85
C ALA A 89 -3.05 -8.19 -2.01
N ALA A 90 -3.38 -6.96 -1.60
CA ALA A 90 -4.62 -6.66 -0.90
C ALA A 90 -5.87 -6.92 -1.75
N GLY A 91 -5.80 -6.67 -3.06
CA GLY A 91 -6.89 -6.98 -3.98
C GLY A 91 -7.07 -8.48 -4.22
N GLU A 92 -5.98 -9.25 -4.29
CA GLU A 92 -6.05 -10.71 -4.45
C GLU A 92 -6.63 -11.36 -3.19
N VAL A 93 -6.13 -11.02 -2.00
CA VAL A 93 -6.54 -11.71 -0.76
C VAL A 93 -8.03 -11.57 -0.49
N ILE A 94 -8.62 -10.40 -0.79
CA ILE A 94 -10.04 -10.15 -0.46
C ILE A 94 -11.03 -10.92 -1.35
N GLN A 95 -10.53 -11.56 -2.40
CA GLN A 95 -11.31 -12.42 -3.29
C GLN A 95 -11.30 -13.89 -2.85
N HIS A 96 -10.68 -14.17 -1.70
CA HIS A 96 -10.55 -15.51 -1.12
C HIS A 96 -10.99 -15.52 0.35
N ASP A 97 -11.24 -16.71 0.89
CA ASP A 97 -11.55 -16.87 2.32
C ASP A 97 -10.25 -16.81 3.14
N GLY A 98 -10.23 -15.94 4.15
CA GLY A 98 -9.05 -15.70 4.97
C GLY A 98 -7.84 -15.19 4.18
N CYS A 99 -6.63 -15.40 4.72
CA CYS A 99 -5.38 -14.97 4.11
C CYS A 99 -4.82 -16.03 3.15
N THR A 100 -5.50 -16.23 2.00
CA THR A 100 -5.11 -17.23 1.00
C THR A 100 -4.90 -16.60 -0.39
N PHE A 101 -4.03 -17.21 -1.20
CA PHE A 101 -3.59 -16.67 -2.49
C PHE A 101 -3.48 -17.78 -3.55
N PRO A 102 -3.60 -17.43 -4.84
CA PRO A 102 -3.19 -18.32 -5.93
C PRO A 102 -1.72 -18.73 -5.81
N PRO A 103 -1.32 -19.89 -6.36
CA PRO A 103 0.05 -20.40 -6.22
C PRO A 103 1.11 -19.54 -6.92
N VAL A 104 0.72 -18.72 -7.90
CA VAL A 104 1.62 -17.85 -8.66
C VAL A 104 1.02 -16.45 -8.72
N PRO A 105 1.74 -15.41 -8.26
CA PRO A 105 1.29 -14.04 -8.39
C PRO A 105 1.35 -13.58 -9.86
N LYS A 106 0.38 -12.75 -10.26
CA LYS A 106 0.27 -12.18 -11.61
C LYS A 106 0.91 -10.78 -11.72
N ILE A 107 1.70 -10.38 -10.74
CA ILE A 107 2.48 -9.15 -10.74
C ILE A 107 3.96 -9.46 -10.94
N ASN A 108 4.65 -8.68 -11.77
CA ASN A 108 6.09 -8.73 -11.89
C ASN A 108 6.70 -7.67 -10.95
N LEU A 109 7.45 -8.08 -9.93
CA LEU A 109 7.99 -7.16 -8.95
C LEU A 109 9.14 -6.35 -9.51
#